data_AF-A0A821PZJ5-F1
#
_entry.id   AF-A0A821PZJ5-F1
#
_cell.length_a   1.000
_cell.length_b   1.000
_cell.length_c   1.000
_cell.angle_alpha   90.00
_cell.angle_beta   90.00
_cell.angle_gamma   90.00
#
_symmetry.space_group_name_H-M   'P 1'
#
loop_
_entity.id
_entity.type
_entity.pdbx_description
1 polymer ?
#
loop_
_entity_poly.entity_id
_entity_poly.type
_entity_poly.pdbx_seq_one_letter_code
_entity_poly.pdbx_strand_id
1 'polypeptide(L)'
;MCTFNAASNITGIRTDADRISTLVHQYNGWVFWDYSTAAPYFKIDMNSSKIAYKDAVFISTHKFIGGLGTPDILIAKKKLFTNEIPVNYPGGTINFVTRTRIEYANDIEIREEGGSPDILGSIRAVLVFHL
;
A
#
# COMPACT_ATOMS: atom_id res chain seq x y z
N MET A 1 -4.27 15.82 -3.19
CA MET A 1 -4.29 14.37 -2.90
C MET A 1 -5.73 13.95 -2.67
N CYS A 2 -6.17 12.88 -3.33
CA CYS A 2 -7.52 12.35 -3.23
C CYS A 2 -7.48 10.86 -2.86
N THR A 3 -8.40 10.43 -1.99
CA THR A 3 -8.54 9.02 -1.59
C THR A 3 -9.96 8.54 -1.83
N PHE A 4 -10.12 7.33 -2.34
CA PHE A 4 -11.40 6.73 -2.70
C PHE A 4 -11.41 5.25 -2.36
N ASN A 5 -12.60 4.67 -2.14
CA ASN A 5 -12.75 3.22 -2.07
C ASN A 5 -13.02 2.62 -3.46
N ALA A 6 -12.43 1.48 -3.75
CA ALA A 6 -12.67 0.77 -5.00
C ALA A 6 -14.06 0.10 -5.03
N ALA A 7 -14.60 -0.24 -3.86
CA ALA A 7 -15.98 -0.67 -3.68
C ALA A 7 -16.50 -0.31 -2.29
N SER A 8 -17.78 0.04 -2.21
CA SER A 8 -18.47 0.29 -0.93
C SER A 8 -18.60 -1.00 -0.12
N ASN A 9 -18.21 -0.97 1.15
CA ASN A 9 -18.39 -2.08 2.09
C ASN A 9 -19.83 -2.24 2.58
N ILE A 10 -20.72 -1.27 2.30
CA ILE A 10 -22.13 -1.32 2.69
C ILE A 10 -22.99 -1.75 1.50
N THR A 11 -22.81 -1.08 0.36
CA THR A 11 -23.69 -1.27 -0.81
C THR A 11 -23.12 -2.21 -1.86
N GLY A 12 -21.84 -2.56 -1.77
CA GLY A 12 -21.15 -3.35 -2.80
C GLY A 12 -20.93 -2.62 -4.13
N ILE A 13 -21.35 -1.35 -4.24
CA ILE A 13 -21.19 -0.56 -5.46
C ILE A 13 -19.70 -0.40 -5.75
N ARG A 14 -19.30 -0.78 -6.98
CA ARG A 14 -17.94 -0.64 -7.48
C ARG A 14 -17.73 0.76 -8.05
N THR A 15 -16.64 1.38 -7.65
CA THR A 15 -16.19 2.67 -8.18
C THR A 15 -15.41 2.47 -9.47
N ASP A 16 -15.63 3.33 -10.47
CA ASP A 16 -14.80 3.36 -11.68
C ASP A 16 -13.44 4.00 -11.38
N ALA A 17 -12.51 3.15 -10.92
CA ALA A 17 -11.21 3.61 -10.44
C ALA A 17 -10.36 4.26 -11.53
N ASP A 18 -10.45 3.79 -12.77
CA ASP A 18 -9.64 4.29 -13.87
C ASP A 18 -10.14 5.65 -14.36
N ARG A 19 -11.47 5.85 -14.42
CA ARG A 19 -12.06 7.15 -14.75
C ARG A 19 -11.72 8.20 -13.71
N ILE A 20 -11.85 7.87 -12.42
CA ILE A 20 -11.51 8.80 -11.33
C ILE A 20 -10.02 9.10 -11.31
N SER A 21 -9.16 8.09 -11.45
CA SER A 21 -7.70 8.29 -11.47
C SER A 21 -7.29 9.19 -12.64
N THR A 22 -7.86 9.00 -13.82
CA THR A 22 -7.64 9.87 -14.98
C THR A 22 -8.00 11.32 -14.67
N LEU A 23 -9.17 11.55 -14.07
CA LEU A 23 -9.62 12.89 -13.73
C LEU A 23 -8.68 13.55 -12.70
N VAL A 24 -8.31 12.84 -11.63
CA VAL A 24 -7.39 13.38 -10.62
C VAL A 24 -6.05 13.77 -11.24
N HIS A 25 -5.51 12.94 -12.13
CA HIS A 25 -4.24 13.22 -12.82
C HIS A 25 -4.33 14.37 -13.82
N GLN A 26 -5.48 14.60 -14.46
CA GLN A 26 -5.68 15.79 -15.31
C GLN A 26 -5.53 17.10 -14.53
N TYR A 27 -5.76 17.07 -13.21
CA TYR A 27 -5.56 18.20 -12.30
C TYR A 27 -4.24 18.11 -11.51
N ASN A 28 -3.26 17.32 -11.98
CA ASN A 28 -1.96 17.12 -11.33
C ASN A 28 -2.07 16.62 -9.87
N GLY A 29 -3.16 15.92 -9.53
CA GLY A 29 -3.37 15.34 -8.21
C GLY A 29 -2.68 13.98 -8.05
N TRP A 30 -2.67 13.49 -6.81
CA TRP A 30 -2.35 12.10 -6.48
C TRP A 30 -3.61 11.35 -6.07
N VAL A 31 -3.74 10.10 -6.52
CA VAL A 31 -4.92 9.26 -6.28
C VAL A 31 -4.55 7.98 -5.52
N PHE A 32 -5.19 7.82 -4.36
CA PHE A 32 -5.01 6.71 -3.44
C PHE A 32 -6.31 5.88 -3.40
N TRP A 33 -6.17 4.55 -3.39
CA TRP A 33 -7.32 3.64 -3.45
C TRP A 33 -7.36 2.67 -2.29
N ASP A 34 -8.46 2.68 -1.54
CA ASP A 34 -8.81 1.65 -0.58
C ASP A 34 -9.46 0.46 -1.29
N TYR A 35 -8.73 -0.65 -1.36
CA TYR A 35 -9.17 -1.92 -1.92
C TYR A 35 -9.58 -2.93 -0.83
N SER A 36 -9.73 -2.54 0.44
CA SER A 36 -10.05 -3.46 1.54
C SER A 36 -11.27 -4.35 1.25
N THR A 37 -12.34 -3.78 0.69
CA THR A 37 -13.54 -4.55 0.31
C THR A 37 -13.39 -5.18 -1.07
N ALA A 38 -12.69 -4.52 -1.98
CA ALA A 38 -12.65 -4.85 -3.40
C ALA A 38 -11.64 -5.96 -3.75
N ALA A 39 -10.52 -6.02 -3.03
CA ALA A 39 -9.38 -6.88 -3.32
C ALA A 39 -9.73 -8.38 -3.39
N PRO A 40 -10.62 -8.93 -2.54
CA PRO A 40 -11.02 -10.34 -2.64
C PRO A 40 -11.83 -10.68 -3.91
N TYR A 41 -12.41 -9.68 -4.58
CA TYR A 41 -13.38 -9.89 -5.66
C TYR A 41 -12.93 -9.34 -7.02
N PHE A 42 -12.01 -8.39 -7.03
CA PHE A 42 -11.61 -7.67 -8.24
C PHE A 42 -10.10 -7.64 -8.40
N LYS A 43 -9.65 -7.76 -9.66
CA LYS A 43 -8.24 -7.58 -10.01
C LYS A 43 -7.78 -6.16 -9.63
N ILE A 44 -6.63 -6.09 -8.97
CA ILE A 44 -5.94 -4.83 -8.68
C ILE A 44 -4.96 -4.56 -9.82
N ASP A 45 -5.15 -3.45 -10.53
CA ASP A 45 -4.22 -2.98 -11.56
C ASP A 45 -3.68 -1.59 -11.20
N MET A 46 -2.41 -1.55 -10.79
CA MET A 46 -1.69 -0.33 -10.44
C MET A 46 -1.40 0.56 -11.67
N ASN A 47 -1.44 0.00 -12.88
CA ASN A 47 -0.94 0.63 -14.11
C ASN A 47 -1.90 0.40 -15.29
N SER A 48 -3.21 0.53 -15.06
CA SER A 48 -4.23 0.31 -16.09
C SER A 48 -4.02 1.14 -17.37
N SER A 49 -3.47 2.35 -17.25
CA SER A 49 -2.92 3.12 -18.37
C SER A 49 -1.89 4.16 -17.92
N LYS A 50 -1.31 4.91 -18.87
CA LYS A 50 -0.38 6.01 -18.59
C LYS A 50 -0.98 7.15 -17.77
N ILE A 51 -2.30 7.30 -17.74
CA ILE A 51 -3.01 8.38 -17.01
C ILE A 51 -4.01 7.85 -15.99
N ALA A 52 -4.44 6.59 -16.08
CA ALA A 52 -5.38 5.97 -15.14
C ALA A 52 -4.69 5.17 -14.03
N TYR A 53 -3.36 5.27 -13.92
CA TYR A 53 -2.59 4.55 -12.90
C TYR A 53 -3.04 4.92 -11.48
N LYS A 54 -2.62 4.13 -10.50
CA LYS A 54 -2.90 4.38 -9.08
C LYS A 54 -1.60 4.78 -8.41
N ASP A 55 -1.59 5.87 -7.64
CA ASP A 55 -0.37 6.28 -6.93
C ASP A 55 -0.10 5.35 -5.74
N ALA A 56 -1.15 4.96 -5.03
CA ALA A 56 -1.08 3.86 -4.08
C ALA A 56 -2.42 3.12 -3.92
N VAL A 57 -2.34 1.89 -3.43
CA VAL A 57 -3.46 1.00 -3.10
C VAL A 57 -3.25 0.40 -1.72
N PHE A 58 -4.29 0.43 -0.89
CA PHE A 58 -4.35 -0.25 0.41
C PHE A 58 -5.15 -1.54 0.29
N ILE A 59 -4.65 -2.64 0.84
CA ILE A 59 -5.30 -3.94 0.79
C ILE A 59 -5.40 -4.51 2.21
N SER A 60 -6.63 -4.74 2.66
CA SER A 60 -6.86 -5.53 3.87
C SER A 60 -6.88 -7.02 3.56
N THR A 61 -5.74 -7.68 3.71
CA THR A 61 -5.58 -9.12 3.44
C THR A 61 -6.45 -9.97 4.37
N HIS A 62 -6.72 -9.49 5.59
CA HIS A 62 -7.59 -10.16 6.55
C HIS A 62 -9.07 -10.24 6.14
N LYS A 63 -9.46 -9.56 5.06
CA LYS A 63 -10.81 -9.65 4.47
C LYS A 63 -10.93 -10.71 3.39
N PHE A 64 -9.83 -11.37 3.02
CA PHE A 64 -9.87 -12.51 2.12
C PHE A 64 -10.21 -13.79 2.86
N ILE A 65 -10.67 -14.79 2.10
CA ILE A 65 -10.86 -16.15 2.61
C ILE A 65 -9.49 -16.68 3.08
N GLY A 66 -9.42 -17.10 4.35
CA GLY A 66 -8.17 -17.58 4.95
C GLY A 66 -7.21 -16.48 5.43
N GLY A 67 -7.58 -15.20 5.33
CA GLY A 67 -6.72 -14.07 5.69
C GLY A 67 -6.65 -13.71 7.18
N LEU A 68 -7.33 -14.43 8.07
CA LEU A 68 -7.26 -14.07 9.49
C LEU A 68 -5.82 -14.12 10.03
N GLY A 69 -5.36 -13.01 10.62
CA GLY A 69 -4.01 -12.88 11.16
C GLY A 69 -2.92 -12.64 10.10
N THR A 70 -3.27 -12.07 8.95
CA THR A 70 -2.31 -11.55 7.96
C THR A 70 -2.10 -10.04 8.11
N PRO A 71 -0.92 -9.51 7.76
CA PRO A 71 -0.68 -8.07 7.69
C PRO A 71 -1.37 -7.47 6.45
N ASP A 72 -1.88 -6.24 6.59
CA ASP A 72 -2.40 -5.48 5.46
C ASP A 72 -1.26 -5.01 4.53
N ILE A 73 -1.54 -4.84 3.24
CA ILE A 73 -0.53 -4.55 2.22
C ILE A 73 -0.73 -3.13 1.67
N LEU A 74 0.34 -2.36 1.60
CA LEU A 74 0.41 -1.10 0.87
C LEU A 74 1.20 -1.31 -0.42
N ILE A 75 0.59 -1.03 -1.56
CA ILE A 75 1.28 -0.97 -2.86
C ILE A 75 1.36 0.50 -3.26
N ALA A 76 2.56 1.06 -3.35
CA ALA A 76 2.74 2.48 -3.62
C ALA A 76 3.86 2.72 -4.65
N LYS A 77 3.74 3.80 -5.44
CA LYS A 77 4.81 4.20 -6.37
C LYS A 77 6.02 4.70 -5.58
N LYS A 78 7.22 4.25 -5.97
CA LYS A 78 8.50 4.69 -5.37
C LYS A 78 8.65 6.21 -5.28
N LYS A 79 8.14 6.95 -6.28
CA LYS A 79 8.16 8.43 -6.31
C LYS A 79 7.45 9.10 -5.11
N LEU A 80 6.61 8.37 -4.37
CA LEU A 80 5.92 8.88 -3.17
C LEU A 80 6.82 8.84 -1.93
N PHE A 81 7.88 8.02 -1.92
CA PHE A 81 8.75 7.83 -0.78
C PHE A 81 9.97 8.76 -0.85
N THR A 82 9.73 10.06 -0.68
CA THR A 82 10.78 11.08 -0.72
C THR A 82 11.43 11.36 0.63
N ASN A 83 10.85 10.84 1.72
CA ASN A 83 11.34 11.10 3.07
C ASN A 83 12.61 10.30 3.34
N GLU A 84 13.61 10.92 3.97
CA GLU A 84 14.82 10.22 4.43
C GLU A 84 14.61 9.52 5.79
N ILE A 85 13.64 10.02 6.56
CA ILE A 85 13.31 9.54 7.89
C ILE A 85 12.02 8.70 7.78
N PRO A 86 11.99 7.48 8.36
CA PRO A 86 10.79 6.65 8.37
C PRO A 86 9.65 7.31 9.14
N VAL A 87 8.41 6.94 8.81
CA VAL A 87 7.22 7.47 9.52
C VAL A 87 7.21 7.05 10.99
N ASN A 88 7.65 5.82 11.26
CA ASN A 88 7.84 5.29 12.61
C ASN A 88 9.34 5.12 12.88
N TYR A 89 9.75 5.06 14.15
CA TYR A 89 11.15 4.82 14.53
C TYR A 89 11.38 3.39 15.08
N PRO A 90 11.03 2.31 14.35
CA PRO A 90 11.24 0.97 14.85
C PRO A 90 12.71 0.56 14.69
N GLY A 91 13.15 -0.35 15.55
CA GLY A 91 14.50 -0.93 15.47
C GLY A 91 14.72 -1.66 14.15
N GLY A 92 15.97 -1.69 13.65
CA GLY A 92 16.30 -2.34 12.38
C GLY A 92 16.19 -1.46 11.13
N THR A 93 15.67 -0.23 11.27
CA THR A 93 15.62 0.78 10.18
C THR A 93 16.90 1.61 10.06
N ILE A 94 17.80 1.51 11.04
CA ILE A 94 18.98 2.36 11.17
C ILE A 94 20.19 1.63 10.57
N ASN A 95 20.84 2.28 9.60
CA ASN A 95 22.11 1.82 9.03
C ASN A 95 23.30 2.25 9.88
N PHE A 96 23.31 3.50 10.35
CA PHE A 96 24.47 4.05 11.07
C PHE A 96 24.06 5.14 12.05
N VAL A 97 24.76 5.24 13.18
CA VAL A 97 24.54 6.25 14.20
C VAL A 97 25.86 6.88 14.60
N THR A 98 25.89 8.21 14.60
CA THR A 98 26.94 9.03 15.17
C THR A 98 26.38 9.91 16.28
N ARG A 99 27.25 10.66 16.97
CA ARG A 99 26.81 11.63 17.98
C ARG A 99 25.91 12.75 17.42
N THR A 100 25.93 13.00 16.11
CA THR A 100 25.26 14.14 15.47
C THR A 100 24.33 13.76 14.33
N ARG A 101 24.36 12.51 13.86
CA ARG A 101 23.60 12.04 12.69
C ARG A 101 23.13 10.60 12.88
N ILE A 102 21.91 10.33 12.46
CA ILE A 102 21.35 8.99 12.27
C ILE A 102 21.13 8.80 10.77
N GLU A 103 21.59 7.69 10.24
CA GLU A 103 21.35 7.28 8.85
C GLU A 103 20.40 6.09 8.85
N TYR A 104 19.29 6.23 8.14
CA TYR A 104 18.30 5.17 7.97
C TYR A 104 18.59 4.33 6.71
N ALA A 105 17.91 3.19 6.61
CA ALA A 105 17.93 2.32 5.44
C ALA A 105 17.52 3.10 4.17
N ASN A 106 18.26 2.89 3.07
CA ASN A 106 17.92 3.44 1.76
C ASN A 106 16.80 2.63 1.08
N ASP A 107 16.67 1.36 1.45
CA ASP A 107 15.59 0.48 1.02
C ASP A 107 14.28 0.91 1.71
N ILE A 108 13.23 1.14 0.91
CA ILE A 108 11.99 1.75 1.38
C ILE A 108 11.25 0.79 2.31
N GLU A 109 11.18 -0.49 1.92
CA GLU A 109 10.52 -1.54 2.66
C GLU A 109 11.19 -1.74 4.02
N ILE A 110 12.52 -1.87 4.05
CA ILE A 110 13.28 -1.97 5.32
C ILE A 110 13.08 -0.72 6.19
N ARG A 111 13.03 0.47 5.57
CA ARG A 111 12.87 1.73 6.30
C ARG A 111 11.48 1.86 6.91
N GLU A 112 10.41 1.56 6.18
CA GLU A 112 9.04 1.81 6.64
C GLU A 112 8.43 0.63 7.43
N GLU A 113 8.91 -0.61 7.24
CA GLU A 113 8.42 -1.81 7.93
C GLU A 113 9.32 -2.28 9.07
N GLY A 114 10.22 -1.43 9.56
CA GLY A 114 11.17 -1.87 10.57
C GLY A 114 10.52 -2.39 11.86
N GLY A 115 11.30 -3.10 12.65
CA GLY A 115 10.86 -3.87 13.79
C GLY A 115 11.03 -5.37 13.54
N SER A 116 10.42 -6.19 14.39
CA SER A 116 10.37 -7.63 14.15
C SER A 116 9.33 -7.91 13.05
N PRO A 117 9.71 -8.46 11.89
CA PRO A 117 8.77 -8.71 10.81
C PRO A 117 7.76 -9.79 11.19
N ASP A 118 6.51 -9.63 10.75
CA ASP A 118 5.47 -10.66 10.89
C ASP A 118 5.63 -11.75 9.83
N ILE A 119 6.69 -12.55 9.96
CA ILE A 119 7.06 -13.58 8.97
C ILE A 119 5.92 -14.56 8.73
N LEU A 120 5.26 -15.02 9.79
CA LEU A 120 4.16 -15.98 9.68
C LEU A 120 2.92 -15.37 9.03
N GLY A 121 2.57 -14.14 9.42
CA GLY A 121 1.50 -13.38 8.78
C GLY A 121 1.78 -13.12 7.30
N SER A 122 3.01 -12.76 6.94
CA SER A 122 3.42 -12.56 5.53
C SER A 122 3.30 -13.85 4.71
N ILE A 123 3.73 -15.00 5.25
CA ILE A 123 3.55 -16.30 4.57
C ILE A 123 2.06 -16.59 4.34
N ARG A 124 1.22 -16.37 5.36
CA ARG A 124 -0.24 -16.52 5.22
C ARG A 124 -0.83 -15.57 4.19
N ALA A 125 -0.38 -14.32 4.16
CA ALA A 125 -0.82 -13.32 3.20
C ALA A 125 -0.53 -13.77 1.77
N VAL A 126 0.64 -14.34 1.50
CA VAL A 126 0.99 -14.89 0.18
C VAL A 126 0.06 -16.04 -0.21
N LEU A 127 -0.25 -16.95 0.71
CA LEU A 127 -1.12 -18.09 0.46
C LEU A 127 -2.55 -17.67 0.10
N VAL A 128 -3.04 -16.61 0.73
CA VAL A 128 -4.37 -16.03 0.45
C VAL A 128 -4.52 -15.61 -1.01
N PHE A 129 -3.48 -15.07 -1.65
CA PHE A 129 -3.51 -14.70 -3.06
C PHE A 129 -3.35 -15.89 -4.03
N HIS A 130 -3.06 -17.08 -3.53
CA HIS A 130 -2.94 -18.32 -4.32
C HIS A 130 -4.17 -19.23 -4.26
N LEU A 131 -5.21 -18.83 -3.51
CA LEU A 131 -6.52 -19.52 -3.46
C LEU A 131 -7.37 -19.16 -4.67
#